data_AF-A0A074VMY2-F1
#
_entry.id   AF-A0A074VMY2-F1
#
_cell.length_a   1.000
_cell.length_b   1.000
_cell.length_c   1.000
_cell.angle_alpha   90.00
_cell.angle_beta   90.00
_cell.angle_gamma   90.00
#
_symmetry.space_group_name_H-M   'P 1'
#
loop_
_entity.id
_entity.type
_entity.pdbx_description
1 polymer ?
#
loop_
_entity_poly.entity_id
_entity_poly.type
_entity_poly.pdbx_seq_one_letter_code
_entity_poly.pdbx_strand_id
1 'polypeptide(L)'
;MAAYVQVDLSAFPSDGSAMNWPSGDRYTLGSERDEIRWLDKISYAKNWDRAPGDPLITYTELPHGYRVIAQTRDNTNNRARDYLLYGHPNGHFDLAHKASVHFKHIWLGNLANCTCTRCNVRAPAVRKMPFWQLRL
;
A
#
# COMPACT_ATOMS: atom_id res chain seq x y z
N MET A 1 -10.78 28.83 2.79
CA MET A 1 -11.19 27.59 2.10
C MET A 1 -9.96 26.70 2.01
N ALA A 2 -10.05 25.43 2.42
CA ALA A 2 -8.93 24.51 2.21
C ALA A 2 -8.81 24.23 0.71
N ALA A 3 -7.61 24.40 0.15
CA ALA A 3 -7.36 24.00 -1.24
C ALA A 3 -7.48 22.47 -1.34
N TYR A 4 -8.06 21.99 -2.43
CA TYR A 4 -8.22 20.56 -2.69
C TYR A 4 -7.38 20.18 -3.90
N VAL A 5 -6.60 19.12 -3.80
CA VAL A 5 -5.71 18.65 -4.86
C VAL A 5 -6.07 17.22 -5.18
N GLN A 6 -6.55 17.01 -6.40
CA GLN A 6 -6.71 15.68 -6.97
C GLN A 6 -5.40 15.21 -7.57
N VAL A 7 -5.01 13.98 -7.25
CA VAL A 7 -3.78 13.36 -7.72
C VAL A 7 -4.14 12.05 -8.41
N ASP A 8 -3.98 12.03 -9.72
CA ASP A 8 -4.00 10.80 -10.50
C ASP A 8 -2.61 10.14 -10.37
N LEU A 9 -2.52 9.03 -9.63
CA LEU A 9 -1.25 8.34 -9.44
C LEU A 9 -0.80 7.54 -10.68
N SER A 10 -1.70 7.26 -11.63
CA SER A 10 -1.36 6.58 -12.88
C SER A 10 -0.47 7.47 -13.76
N ALA A 11 -0.60 8.79 -13.64
CA ALA A 11 0.22 9.77 -14.35
C ALA A 11 1.70 9.83 -13.87
N PHE A 12 2.08 9.10 -12.81
CA PHE A 12 3.43 9.10 -12.25
C PHE A 12 4.16 7.77 -12.54
N PRO A 13 5.50 7.78 -12.64
CA PRO A 13 6.28 6.56 -12.75
C PRO A 13 5.98 5.59 -11.60
N SER A 14 5.46 4.42 -11.95
CA SER A 14 5.07 3.38 -11.00
C SER A 14 6.10 2.25 -10.96
N ASP A 15 6.37 1.72 -9.77
CA ASP A 15 7.09 0.47 -9.56
C ASP A 15 6.15 -0.76 -9.51
N GLY A 16 4.84 -0.53 -9.73
CA GLY A 16 3.83 -1.56 -9.77
C GLY A 16 3.97 -2.48 -10.98
N SER A 17 3.73 -3.77 -10.79
CA SER A 17 3.70 -4.75 -11.88
C SER A 17 2.58 -5.77 -11.70
N ALA A 18 1.89 -6.08 -12.81
CA ALA A 18 0.91 -7.15 -12.86
C ALA A 18 1.51 -8.54 -12.64
N MET A 19 2.83 -8.70 -12.83
CA MET A 19 3.53 -9.95 -12.49
C MET A 19 3.54 -10.23 -10.97
N ASN A 20 3.32 -9.20 -10.15
CA ASN A 20 3.24 -9.33 -8.70
C ASN A 20 1.82 -9.61 -8.21
N TRP A 21 0.86 -9.81 -9.13
CA TRP A 21 -0.51 -10.17 -8.78
C TRP A 21 -0.60 -11.68 -8.54
N PRO A 22 -1.24 -12.13 -7.45
CA PRO A 22 -1.45 -13.53 -7.19
C PRO A 22 -2.43 -14.13 -8.20
N SER A 23 -2.25 -15.42 -8.46
CA SER A 23 -3.14 -16.24 -9.27
C SER A 23 -3.67 -17.43 -8.47
N GLY A 24 -4.80 -17.99 -8.90
CA GLY A 24 -5.42 -19.19 -8.33
C GLY A 24 -6.80 -18.93 -7.74
N ASP A 25 -7.51 -20.02 -7.44
CA ASP A 25 -8.97 -20.01 -7.19
C ASP A 25 -9.41 -19.18 -5.99
N ARG A 26 -8.50 -18.92 -5.04
CA ARG A 26 -8.78 -18.11 -3.85
C ARG A 26 -8.68 -16.60 -4.09
N TYR A 27 -8.20 -16.18 -5.26
CA TYR A 27 -7.98 -14.78 -5.62
C TYR A 27 -8.96 -14.33 -6.68
N THR A 28 -9.57 -13.17 -6.48
CA THR A 28 -10.48 -12.55 -7.44
C THR A 28 -10.10 -11.09 -7.59
N LEU A 29 -10.02 -10.61 -8.82
CA LEU A 29 -9.78 -9.19 -9.08
C LEU A 29 -10.86 -8.36 -8.39
N GLY A 30 -10.44 -7.29 -7.71
CA GLY A 30 -11.34 -6.31 -7.12
C GLY A 30 -12.15 -5.61 -8.21
N SER A 31 -13.36 -5.18 -7.82
CA SER A 31 -14.17 -4.29 -8.65
C SER A 31 -13.64 -2.86 -8.59
N GLU A 32 -14.05 -2.02 -9.53
CA GLU A 32 -13.80 -0.57 -9.51
C GLU A 32 -14.20 0.05 -8.16
N ARG A 33 -15.33 -0.39 -7.59
CA ARG A 33 -15.79 0.06 -6.27
C ARG A 33 -14.80 -0.27 -5.14
N ASP A 34 -14.11 -1.40 -5.23
CA ASP A 34 -13.11 -1.80 -4.25
C ASP A 34 -11.84 -0.94 -4.36
N GLU A 35 -11.47 -0.56 -5.58
CA GLU A 35 -10.37 0.36 -5.87
C GLU A 35 -10.68 1.78 -5.37
N ILE A 36 -11.88 2.31 -5.66
CA ILE A 36 -12.35 3.60 -5.14
C ILE A 36 -12.30 3.60 -3.60
N ARG A 37 -12.81 2.54 -2.97
CA ARG A 37 -12.77 2.42 -1.50
C ARG A 37 -11.33 2.41 -0.96
N TRP A 38 -10.39 1.82 -1.69
CA TRP A 38 -8.98 1.86 -1.31
C TRP A 38 -8.41 3.27 -1.48
N LEU A 39 -8.66 3.94 -2.60
CA LEU A 39 -8.23 5.31 -2.86
C LEU A 39 -8.75 6.29 -1.80
N ASP A 40 -10.01 6.16 -1.37
CA ASP A 40 -10.59 6.94 -0.27
C ASP A 40 -9.82 6.75 1.02
N LYS A 41 -9.53 5.49 1.39
CA LYS A 41 -8.80 5.16 2.61
C LYS A 41 -7.35 5.63 2.57
N ILE A 42 -6.69 5.52 1.41
CA ILE A 42 -5.31 6.00 1.22
C ILE A 42 -5.28 7.52 1.32
N SER A 43 -6.23 8.21 0.67
CA SER A 43 -6.39 9.67 0.74
C SER A 43 -6.63 10.12 2.17
N TYR A 44 -7.53 9.45 2.89
CA TYR A 44 -7.76 9.72 4.31
C TYR A 44 -6.47 9.58 5.14
N ALA A 45 -5.77 8.46 4.99
CA ALA A 45 -4.52 8.22 5.71
C ALA A 45 -3.42 9.24 5.36
N LYS A 46 -3.34 9.70 4.11
CA LYS A 46 -2.37 10.71 3.67
C LYS A 46 -2.59 12.07 4.34
N ASN A 47 -3.83 12.37 4.71
CA ASN A 47 -4.21 13.65 5.33
C ASN A 47 -4.32 13.58 6.86
N TRP A 48 -4.05 12.43 7.49
CA TRP A 48 -4.25 12.24 8.94
C TRP A 48 -3.49 13.27 9.80
N ASP A 49 -2.23 13.54 9.47
CA ASP A 49 -1.37 14.52 10.17
C ASP A 49 -1.22 15.85 9.40
N ARG A 50 -2.22 16.21 8.57
CA ARG A 50 -2.15 17.42 7.74
C ARG A 50 -2.15 18.68 8.62
N ALA A 51 -1.24 19.62 8.36
CA ALA A 51 -1.21 20.88 9.08
C ALA A 51 -2.39 21.81 8.65
N PRO A 52 -2.81 22.76 9.51
CA PRO A 52 -3.73 23.81 9.11
C PRO A 52 -3.15 24.62 7.93
N GLY A 53 -3.94 24.82 6.88
CA GLY A 53 -3.53 25.57 5.68
C GLY A 53 -3.02 24.71 4.52
N ASP A 54 -2.53 23.50 4.79
CA ASP A 54 -2.12 22.57 3.72
C ASP A 54 -3.31 22.14 2.85
N PRO A 55 -3.11 21.88 1.55
CA PRO A 55 -4.18 21.35 0.71
C PRO A 55 -4.60 19.94 1.15
N LEU A 56 -5.88 19.62 1.01
CA LEU A 56 -6.37 18.26 1.15
C LEU A 56 -6.03 17.48 -0.12
N ILE A 57 -5.35 16.35 0.03
CA ILE A 57 -4.96 15.50 -1.11
C ILE A 57 -5.99 14.39 -1.32
N THR A 58 -6.42 14.15 -2.54
CA THR A 58 -7.24 12.98 -2.88
C THR A 58 -6.69 12.27 -4.10
N TYR A 59 -6.43 10.99 -3.94
CA TYR A 59 -6.00 10.11 -5.02
C TYR A 59 -7.21 9.65 -5.80
N THR A 60 -7.19 9.82 -7.12
CA THR A 60 -8.32 9.50 -8.00
C THR A 60 -8.14 8.20 -8.78
N GLU A 61 -6.89 7.77 -8.94
CA GLU A 61 -6.52 6.57 -9.70
C GLU A 61 -5.33 5.87 -9.02
N LEU A 62 -5.22 4.55 -9.18
CA LEU A 62 -4.07 3.79 -8.69
C LEU A 62 -2.87 3.93 -9.64
N PRO A 63 -1.63 3.84 -9.12
CA PRO A 63 -0.45 3.79 -9.99
C PRO A 63 -0.50 2.56 -10.90
N HIS A 64 0.05 2.67 -12.12
CA HIS A 64 0.08 1.55 -13.06
C HIS A 64 0.66 0.26 -12.44
N GLY A 65 0.04 -0.87 -12.72
CA GLY A 65 0.46 -2.18 -12.19
C GLY A 65 0.05 -2.45 -10.74
N TYR A 66 -0.60 -1.50 -10.05
CA TYR A 66 -1.29 -1.77 -8.79
C TYR A 66 -2.73 -2.20 -9.03
N ARG A 67 -3.24 -3.08 -8.16
CA ARG A 67 -4.62 -3.55 -8.23
C ARG A 67 -5.12 -4.03 -6.89
N VAL A 68 -6.40 -3.78 -6.60
CA VAL A 68 -7.07 -4.40 -5.46
C VAL A 68 -7.49 -5.82 -5.84
N ILE A 69 -7.15 -6.80 -5.01
CA ILE A 69 -7.49 -8.20 -5.22
C ILE A 69 -8.12 -8.73 -3.94
N ALA A 70 -9.30 -9.34 -4.10
CA ALA A 70 -9.99 -10.02 -3.04
C ALA A 70 -9.37 -11.41 -2.84
N GLN A 71 -8.97 -11.71 -1.62
CA GLN A 71 -8.45 -13.00 -1.20
C GLN A 71 -9.46 -13.67 -0.25
N THR A 72 -9.89 -14.87 -0.60
CA THR A 72 -10.76 -15.67 0.28
C THR A 72 -9.93 -16.20 1.46
N ARG A 73 -10.46 -16.09 2.68
CA ARG A 73 -9.82 -16.65 3.86
C ARG A 73 -9.95 -18.18 3.89
N ASP A 74 -8.87 -18.86 4.26
CA ASP A 74 -8.80 -20.33 4.33
C ASP A 74 -9.56 -20.93 5.56
N ASN A 75 -10.21 -20.09 6.37
CA ASN A 75 -10.92 -20.55 7.56
C ASN A 75 -12.35 -21.01 7.21
N THR A 76 -12.63 -22.27 7.53
CA THR A 76 -13.90 -22.98 7.29
C THR A 76 -15.14 -22.27 7.83
N ASN A 77 -15.01 -21.39 8.82
CA ASN A 77 -16.14 -20.73 9.47
C ASN A 77 -16.43 -19.30 8.98
N ASN A 78 -15.62 -18.73 8.08
CA ASN A 78 -15.84 -17.35 7.65
C ASN A 78 -15.46 -17.16 6.17
N ARG A 79 -16.47 -17.16 5.28
CA ARG A 79 -16.33 -16.86 3.84
C ARG A 79 -15.96 -15.39 3.54
N ALA A 80 -15.43 -14.68 4.53
CA ALA A 80 -15.01 -13.30 4.40
C ALA A 80 -13.83 -13.20 3.42
N ARG A 81 -13.85 -12.14 2.61
CA ARG A 81 -12.79 -11.80 1.67
C ARG A 81 -11.99 -10.62 2.21
N ASP A 82 -10.67 -10.74 2.16
CA ASP A 82 -9.76 -9.62 2.40
C ASP A 82 -9.47 -8.91 1.09
N TYR A 83 -9.66 -7.61 1.05
CA TYR A 83 -9.35 -6.79 -0.13
C TYR A 83 -7.98 -6.18 0.08
N LEU A 84 -6.98 -6.72 -0.61
CA LEU A 84 -5.57 -6.34 -0.45
C LEU A 84 -5.07 -5.64 -1.72
N LEU A 85 -4.11 -4.74 -1.57
CA LEU A 85 -3.55 -3.98 -2.69
C LEU A 85 -2.23 -4.62 -3.16
N TYR A 86 -2.27 -5.22 -4.34
CA TYR A 86 -1.11 -5.88 -4.98
C TYR A 86 -0.46 -4.97 -6.03
N GLY A 87 0.75 -5.32 -6.44
CA GLY A 87 1.51 -4.61 -7.48
C GLY A 87 2.92 -4.26 -7.04
N HIS A 88 3.13 -4.00 -5.74
CA HIS A 88 4.43 -3.61 -5.19
C HIS A 88 5.50 -4.71 -5.44
N PRO A 89 6.75 -4.36 -5.80
CA PRO A 89 7.82 -5.33 -6.09
C PRO A 89 8.06 -6.38 -4.98
N ASN A 90 7.94 -5.94 -3.73
CA ASN A 90 8.13 -6.78 -2.53
C ASN A 90 6.82 -7.29 -1.89
N GLY A 91 5.71 -7.40 -2.64
CA GLY A 91 4.47 -8.04 -2.17
C GLY A 91 3.22 -7.14 -2.25
N HIS A 92 2.39 -7.14 -1.20
CA HIS A 92 1.08 -6.46 -1.18
C HIS A 92 0.85 -5.65 0.08
N PHE A 93 -0.06 -4.68 0.05
CA PHE A 93 -0.49 -3.96 1.25
C PHE A 93 -1.82 -4.53 1.76
N ASP A 94 -1.85 -4.81 3.06
CA ASP A 94 -3.03 -5.23 3.81
C ASP A 94 -3.84 -4.04 4.34
N LEU A 95 -3.18 -2.88 4.51
CA LEU A 95 -3.77 -1.68 5.09
C LEU A 95 -3.44 -0.43 4.27
N ALA A 96 -4.43 0.43 4.08
CA ALA A 96 -4.34 1.66 3.29
C ALA A 96 -3.29 2.65 3.81
N HIS A 97 -3.11 2.78 5.14
CA HIS A 97 -2.09 3.68 5.70
C HIS A 97 -0.65 3.22 5.41
N LYS A 98 -0.42 1.92 5.19
CA LYS A 98 0.91 1.41 4.78
C LYS A 98 1.17 1.75 3.30
N ALA A 99 0.14 1.61 2.48
CA ALA A 99 0.19 1.99 1.06
C ALA A 99 0.34 3.50 0.86
N SER A 100 -0.29 4.34 1.70
CA SER A 100 -0.21 5.80 1.57
C SER A 100 1.21 6.35 1.70
N VAL A 101 2.05 5.72 2.52
CA VAL A 101 3.48 6.07 2.61
C VAL A 101 4.15 5.83 1.26
N HIS A 102 3.93 4.66 0.64
CA HIS A 102 4.51 4.33 -0.66
C HIS A 102 4.01 5.28 -1.77
N PHE A 103 2.70 5.53 -1.82
CA PHE A 103 2.09 6.34 -2.86
C PHE A 103 2.47 7.82 -2.76
N LYS A 104 2.73 8.31 -1.54
CA LYS A 104 3.38 9.62 -1.36
C LYS A 104 4.72 9.68 -2.07
N HIS A 105 5.55 8.63 -1.98
CA HIS A 105 6.85 8.59 -2.65
C HIS A 105 6.74 8.40 -4.17
N ILE A 106 5.71 7.73 -4.68
CA ILE A 106 5.39 7.69 -6.12
C ILE A 106 5.06 9.11 -6.60
N TRP A 107 4.11 9.78 -5.94
CA TRP A 107 3.69 11.14 -6.30
C TRP A 107 4.85 12.15 -6.24
N LEU A 108 5.72 12.06 -5.23
CA LEU A 108 6.90 12.91 -5.09
C LEU A 108 8.06 12.52 -6.03
N GLY A 109 7.92 11.44 -6.82
CA GLY A 109 8.99 10.93 -7.67
C GLY A 109 10.24 10.48 -6.90
N ASN A 110 10.09 10.07 -5.64
CA ASN A 110 11.20 9.77 -4.72
C ASN A 110 11.10 8.34 -4.14
N LEU A 111 10.87 7.37 -5.02
CA LEU A 111 10.79 5.95 -4.67
C LEU A 111 12.09 5.39 -4.08
N ALA A 112 13.25 5.93 -4.49
CA ALA A 112 14.56 5.51 -4.00
C ALA A 112 14.71 5.67 -2.47
N ASN A 113 14.01 6.64 -1.88
CA ASN A 113 14.02 6.91 -0.44
C ASN A 113 12.70 6.47 0.24
N CYS A 114 11.95 5.54 -0.36
CA CYS A 114 10.68 5.09 0.20
C CYS A 114 10.89 4.30 1.50
N THR A 115 10.14 4.68 2.53
CA THR A 115 10.21 4.07 3.88
C THR A 115 9.00 3.18 4.19
N CYS A 116 8.19 2.84 3.19
CA CYS A 116 7.03 1.98 3.39
C CYS A 116 7.44 0.60 3.90
N THR A 117 6.51 -0.12 4.54
CA THR A 117 6.77 -1.44 5.13
C THR A 117 7.26 -2.48 4.13
N ARG A 118 7.02 -2.27 2.82
CA ARG A 118 7.44 -3.18 1.74
C ARG A 118 8.76 -2.77 1.09
N CYS A 119 9.13 -1.50 1.08
CA CYS A 119 10.48 -1.07 0.66
C CYS A 119 11.51 -1.36 1.75
N ASN A 120 11.14 -1.20 3.02
CA ASN A 120 12.04 -1.37 4.16
C ASN A 120 12.22 -2.85 4.63
N VAL A 121 11.99 -3.82 3.74
CA VAL A 121 12.17 -5.26 4.05
C VAL A 121 13.67 -5.63 4.13
N ARG A 122 14.58 -4.69 3.80
CA ARG A 122 16.03 -4.79 3.99
C ARG A 122 16.54 -3.97 5.19
N ALA A 123 16.14 -4.40 6.38
CA ALA A 123 17.14 -4.69 7.39
C ALA A 123 16.81 -6.10 7.88
N PRO A 124 17.68 -7.12 7.72
CA PRO A 124 17.52 -8.29 8.56
C PRO A 124 17.40 -7.74 9.98
N ALA A 125 16.37 -8.15 10.71
CA ALA A 125 16.38 -7.94 12.14
C ALA A 125 17.74 -8.50 12.59
N VAL A 126 18.68 -7.62 12.94
CA VAL A 126 19.81 -8.03 13.75
C VAL A 126 19.11 -8.60 14.96
N ARG A 127 19.06 -9.94 15.02
CA ARG A 127 18.64 -10.67 16.20
C ARG A 127 19.51 -10.03 17.27
N LYS A 128 18.94 -9.13 18.07
CA LYS A 128 19.58 -8.71 19.30
C LYS A 128 19.64 -10.00 20.08
N MET A 129 20.80 -10.66 20.02
CA MET A 129 21.03 -11.83 20.84
C MET A 129 20.76 -11.34 22.27
N PRO A 130 19.86 -11.99 23.02
CA PRO A 130 19.70 -11.65 24.42
C PRO A 130 21.09 -11.75 25.07
N PHE A 131 21.44 -10.77 25.89
CA PHE A 131 22.81 -10.59 26.40
C PHE A 131 23.39 -11.84 27.10
N TRP A 132 22.52 -12.75 27.55
CA TRP A 132 22.84 -14.03 28.17
C TRP A 132 23.48 -15.07 27.22
N GLN A 133 23.50 -14.84 25.90
CA GLN A 133 24.07 -15.76 24.91
C GLN A 133 25.53 -15.40 24.49
N LEU A 134 26.14 -14.41 25.15
CA LEU A 134 27.57 -14.10 25.04
C LEU A 134 28.30 -14.60 26.30
N ARG A 135 28.64 -15.89 26.33
CA ARG A 135 29.74 -16.41 27.16
C ARG A 135 30.55 -17.40 26.34
N LEU A 136 31.83 -17.07 26.19
CA LEU A 136 32.92 -17.96 25.80
C LEU A 136 33.02 -19.15 26.75
#